data_AF-A0A180GVP0-F1
#
_entry.id   AF-A0A180GVP0-F1
#
_cell.length_a   1.000
_cell.length_b   1.000
_cell.length_c   1.000
_cell.angle_alpha   90.00
_cell.angle_beta   90.00
_cell.angle_gamma   90.00
#
_symmetry.space_group_name_H-M   'P 1'
#
loop_
_entity.id
_entity.type
_entity.pdbx_description
1 polymer ?
#
loop_
_entity_poly.entity_id
_entity_poly.type
_entity_poly.pdbx_seq_one_letter_code
_entity_poly.pdbx_strand_id
1 'polypeptide(L)'
;MTSEIQNSPLGSPTANWQLPWGMSNDHETYIDHDCILDSQGYPIYPNRNTIFVLKPAMEIRNFGSVGFTRRINTSKKTNEQWCLVRYNCLGVLLCDQEKCDYTGSPPTGAGKIEELLDTNAPCPGKAGKCKGKVYWQACEDTSIRFDFHTSGWALLRHHGFHDHRWLGIPHHTVPSRQ
;
A
#
# COMPACT_ATOMS: atom_id res chain seq x y z
N MET A 1 -4.47 41.17 32.46
CA MET A 1 -5.52 40.24 31.96
C MET A 1 -4.86 39.41 30.87
N THR A 2 -4.36 38.24 31.24
CA THR A 2 -3.63 37.34 30.34
C THR A 2 -4.10 35.93 30.63
N SER A 3 -4.87 35.36 29.70
CA SER A 3 -5.06 33.92 29.52
C SER A 3 -6.09 33.71 28.42
N GLU A 4 -6.01 32.78 27.47
CA GLU A 4 -5.02 31.78 27.09
C GLU A 4 -5.54 31.29 25.72
N ILE A 5 -4.68 31.22 24.71
CA ILE A 5 -5.01 30.61 23.42
C ILE A 5 -5.09 29.11 23.66
N GLN A 6 -6.29 28.54 23.54
CA GLN A 6 -6.48 27.09 23.59
C GLN A 6 -5.85 26.45 22.34
N ASN A 7 -4.63 25.94 22.52
CA ASN A 7 -4.04 24.96 21.63
C ASN A 7 -4.94 23.72 21.58
N SER A 8 -5.55 23.48 20.42
CA SER A 8 -6.24 22.22 20.15
C SER A 8 -5.24 21.06 20.17
N PRO A 9 -5.56 19.91 20.78
CA PRO A 9 -4.62 18.81 20.86
C PRO A 9 -4.42 18.20 19.46
N LEU A 10 -3.14 17.97 19.14
CA LEU A 10 -2.68 17.11 18.05
C LEU A 10 -3.54 15.84 18.02
N GLY A 11 -4.26 15.61 16.92
CA GLY A 11 -5.24 14.53 16.79
C GLY A 11 -4.68 13.16 17.17
N SER A 12 -5.50 12.36 17.84
CA SER A 12 -5.16 10.98 18.19
C SER A 12 -4.79 10.17 16.92
N PRO A 13 -3.86 9.20 17.00
CA PRO A 13 -3.47 8.36 15.85
C PRO A 13 -4.63 7.60 15.18
N THR A 14 -5.79 7.52 15.85
CA THR A 14 -7.03 6.89 15.38
C THR A 14 -7.91 7.79 14.50
N ALA A 15 -7.63 9.10 14.40
CA ALA A 15 -8.45 10.04 13.63
C ALA A 15 -8.45 9.74 12.11
N ASN A 16 -7.31 9.29 11.56
CA ASN A 16 -7.12 9.11 10.11
C ASN A 16 -7.90 7.93 9.51
N TRP A 17 -8.63 7.15 10.30
CA TRP A 17 -9.36 5.97 9.85
C TRP A 17 -10.87 6.04 10.13
N GLN A 18 -11.43 7.23 10.33
CA GLN A 18 -12.88 7.40 10.38
C GLN A 18 -13.51 7.20 8.99
N LEU A 19 -14.83 6.95 8.97
CA LEU A 19 -15.58 6.93 7.71
C LEU A 19 -15.59 8.35 7.12
N PRO A 20 -15.35 8.52 5.82
CA PRO A 20 -15.21 9.84 5.21
C PRO A 20 -16.60 10.45 4.89
N TRP A 21 -17.35 10.80 5.93
CA TRP A 21 -18.74 11.27 5.79
C TRP A 21 -18.90 12.53 4.94
N GLY A 22 -18.04 13.54 5.10
CA GLY A 22 -18.07 14.74 4.27
C GLY A 22 -17.52 14.55 2.86
N MET A 23 -16.99 13.35 2.52
CA MET A 23 -16.46 13.02 1.20
C MET A 23 -15.50 14.11 0.69
N SER A 24 -15.84 14.75 -0.44
CA SER A 24 -15.01 15.80 -1.07
C SER A 24 -14.99 17.14 -0.32
N ASN A 25 -15.83 17.32 0.71
CA ASN A 25 -15.75 18.50 1.58
C ASN A 25 -14.60 18.38 2.58
N ASP A 26 -14.22 17.15 2.95
CA ASP A 26 -13.23 16.87 3.99
C ASP A 26 -11.95 16.23 3.43
N HIS A 27 -11.98 15.76 2.17
CA HIS A 27 -10.88 15.02 1.57
C HIS A 27 -10.55 15.55 0.18
N GLU A 28 -9.26 15.72 -0.05
CA GLU A 28 -8.66 16.04 -1.35
C GLU A 28 -7.56 15.04 -1.68
N THR A 29 -7.23 14.93 -2.97
CA THR A 29 -6.12 14.09 -3.41
C THR A 29 -4.80 14.75 -3.01
N TYR A 30 -3.96 13.99 -2.30
CA TYR A 30 -2.60 14.35 -1.93
C TYR A 30 -1.68 13.17 -2.24
N ILE A 31 -0.80 13.33 -3.22
CA ILE A 31 0.19 12.32 -3.60
C ILE A 31 1.50 12.69 -2.94
N ASP A 32 1.93 11.87 -1.98
CA ASP A 32 3.18 12.07 -1.28
C ASP A 32 4.38 11.59 -2.13
N HIS A 33 5.58 11.93 -1.68
CA HIS A 33 6.82 11.45 -2.27
C HIS A 33 6.92 9.93 -2.27
N ASP A 34 7.76 9.39 -3.16
CA ASP A 34 8.01 7.96 -3.34
C ASP A 34 6.79 7.12 -3.77
N CYS A 35 5.69 7.76 -4.17
CA CYS A 35 4.62 7.09 -4.90
C CYS A 35 5.05 6.81 -6.34
N ILE A 36 4.60 5.67 -6.87
CA ILE A 36 4.64 5.41 -8.31
C ILE A 36 3.21 5.47 -8.82
N LEU A 37 2.98 6.39 -9.75
CA LEU A 37 1.71 6.56 -10.43
C LEU A 37 1.67 5.73 -11.71
N ASP A 38 0.49 5.27 -12.10
CA ASP A 38 0.27 4.71 -13.44
C ASP A 38 0.02 5.81 -14.48
N SER A 39 -0.30 5.41 -15.72
CA SER A 39 -0.55 6.34 -16.83
C SER A 39 -1.83 7.19 -16.66
N GLN A 40 -2.73 6.84 -15.75
CA GLN A 40 -3.91 7.65 -15.40
C GLN A 40 -3.63 8.62 -14.23
N GLY A 41 -2.42 8.62 -13.69
CA GLY A 41 -2.07 9.38 -12.49
C GLY A 41 -2.58 8.75 -11.19
N TYR A 42 -3.03 7.49 -11.22
CA TYR A 42 -3.46 6.78 -10.02
C TYR A 42 -2.24 6.20 -9.28
N PRO A 43 -2.13 6.36 -7.96
CA PRO A 43 -1.01 5.82 -7.19
C PRO A 43 -1.14 4.30 -7.06
N ILE A 44 -0.56 3.58 -8.02
CA ILE A 44 -0.56 2.11 -8.06
C ILE A 44 0.44 1.52 -7.04
N TYR A 45 1.48 2.27 -6.68
CA TYR A 45 2.31 2.02 -5.50
C TYR A 45 2.26 3.25 -4.59
N PRO A 46 1.19 3.40 -3.77
CA PRO A 46 1.13 4.50 -2.81
C PRO A 46 2.20 4.30 -1.74
N ASN A 47 2.75 5.40 -1.24
CA ASN A 47 3.74 5.39 -0.17
C ASN A 47 3.53 6.60 0.76
N ARG A 48 4.21 6.65 1.90
CA ARG A 48 4.16 7.74 2.89
C ARG A 48 2.71 8.07 3.31
N ASN A 49 2.26 9.32 3.21
CA ASN A 49 0.92 9.74 3.61
C ASN A 49 0.03 10.05 2.41
N THR A 50 -0.16 9.10 1.50
CA THR A 50 -0.89 9.33 0.24
C THR A 50 -2.40 9.17 0.37
N ILE A 51 -3.15 10.12 -0.19
CA ILE A 51 -4.61 10.13 -0.28
C ILE A 51 -5.02 10.31 -1.75
N PHE A 52 -5.95 9.50 -2.23
CA PHE A 52 -6.51 9.67 -3.58
C PHE A 52 -8.04 9.60 -3.54
N VAL A 53 -8.69 10.66 -4.00
CA VAL A 53 -10.15 10.77 -4.08
C VAL A 53 -10.60 10.42 -5.50
N LEU A 54 -11.47 9.42 -5.60
CA LEU A 54 -12.21 9.12 -6.82
C LEU A 54 -13.59 9.79 -6.76
N LYS A 55 -13.83 10.76 -7.64
CA LYS A 55 -15.16 11.37 -7.83
C LYS A 55 -15.96 10.60 -8.88
N PRO A 56 -17.30 10.56 -8.81
CA PRO A 56 -18.13 9.76 -9.73
C PRO A 56 -17.90 9.97 -11.23
N ALA A 57 -17.45 11.16 -11.65
CA ALA A 57 -17.18 11.48 -13.05
C ALA A 57 -15.74 11.16 -13.52
N MET A 58 -14.87 10.67 -12.63
CA MET A 58 -13.48 10.36 -12.97
C MET A 58 -13.35 8.97 -13.59
N GLU A 59 -12.55 8.86 -14.65
CA GLU A 59 -12.28 7.59 -15.33
C GLU A 59 -10.98 6.92 -14.84
N ILE A 60 -10.93 6.50 -13.57
CA ILE A 60 -9.83 5.67 -13.05
C ILE A 60 -10.27 4.21 -13.04
N ARG A 61 -9.69 3.39 -13.92
CA ARG A 61 -10.19 2.03 -14.20
C ARG A 61 -9.78 1.00 -13.15
N ASN A 62 -8.69 1.26 -12.44
CA ASN A 62 -8.06 0.33 -11.51
C ASN A 62 -8.15 0.78 -10.04
N PHE A 63 -9.02 1.73 -9.72
CA PHE A 63 -9.19 2.17 -8.33
C PHE A 63 -9.52 0.96 -7.43
N GLY A 64 -8.85 0.88 -6.28
CA GLY A 64 -8.93 -0.29 -5.40
C GLY A 64 -7.84 -1.33 -5.68
N SER A 65 -7.00 -1.13 -6.69
CA SER A 65 -5.85 -2.01 -6.99
C SER A 65 -4.54 -1.40 -6.51
N VAL A 66 -3.55 -2.25 -6.25
CA VAL A 66 -2.16 -1.87 -5.99
C VAL A 66 -1.22 -2.83 -6.73
N GLY A 67 0.01 -2.39 -6.99
CA GLY A 67 1.00 -3.13 -7.76
C GLY A 67 1.83 -4.14 -6.95
N PHE A 68 1.66 -4.23 -5.63
CA PHE A 68 2.38 -5.16 -4.77
C PHE A 68 1.49 -6.29 -4.22
N THR A 69 2.13 -7.35 -3.73
CA THR A 69 1.47 -8.49 -3.07
C THR A 69 0.91 -8.06 -1.72
N ARG A 70 -0.33 -8.44 -1.44
CA ARG A 70 -1.05 -8.03 -0.24
C ARG A 70 -1.97 -9.12 0.30
N ARG A 71 -2.36 -8.97 1.56
CA ARG A 71 -3.57 -9.59 2.11
C ARG A 71 -4.71 -8.57 2.10
N ILE A 72 -5.93 -9.06 1.93
CA ILE A 72 -7.13 -8.25 1.82
C ILE A 72 -8.07 -8.60 2.96
N ASN A 73 -8.53 -7.58 3.68
CA ASN A 73 -9.61 -7.70 4.65
C ASN A 73 -10.74 -6.75 4.26
N THR A 74 -11.94 -7.31 4.03
CA THR A 74 -13.10 -6.54 3.61
C THR A 74 -14.14 -6.49 4.73
N SER A 75 -14.75 -5.33 4.93
CA SER A 75 -15.89 -5.16 5.84
C SER A 75 -16.92 -4.22 5.24
N LYS A 76 -18.21 -4.58 5.32
CA LYS A 76 -19.33 -3.68 5.00
C LYS A 76 -19.75 -2.95 6.28
N LYS A 77 -19.99 -1.65 6.23
CA LYS A 77 -20.41 -0.85 7.39
C LYS A 77 -21.56 0.09 7.04
N THR A 78 -22.40 0.40 8.04
CA THR A 78 -23.50 1.40 8.07
C THR A 78 -24.50 1.35 6.92
N ASN A 79 -25.76 0.96 7.18
CA ASN A 79 -26.89 0.95 6.22
C ASN A 79 -26.52 0.58 4.77
N GLU A 80 -25.48 -0.25 4.61
CA GLU A 80 -24.93 -0.70 3.32
C GLU A 80 -24.37 0.41 2.40
N GLN A 81 -24.15 1.63 2.89
CA GLN A 81 -23.63 2.75 2.09
C GLN A 81 -22.11 2.69 1.85
N TRP A 82 -21.36 2.06 2.77
CA TRP A 82 -19.90 2.01 2.72
C TRP A 82 -19.37 0.57 2.67
N CYS A 83 -18.50 0.30 1.71
CA CYS A 83 -17.67 -0.89 1.66
C CYS A 83 -16.21 -0.50 1.95
N LEU A 84 -15.59 -1.13 2.95
CA LEU A 84 -14.22 -0.83 3.36
C LEU A 84 -13.34 -2.03 3.03
N VAL A 85 -12.24 -1.77 2.34
CA VAL A 85 -11.24 -2.78 1.99
C VAL A 85 -9.90 -2.33 2.55
N ARG A 86 -9.30 -3.15 3.41
CA ARG A 86 -7.95 -2.91 3.97
C ARG A 86 -6.94 -3.82 3.30
N TYR A 87 -5.83 -3.23 2.88
CA TYR A 87 -4.70 -3.97 2.34
C TYR A 87 -3.54 -3.93 3.33
N ASN A 88 -2.92 -5.10 3.53
CA ASN A 88 -1.66 -5.23 4.22
C ASN A 88 -0.63 -5.72 3.20
N CYS A 89 0.41 -4.93 2.93
CA CYS A 89 1.49 -5.36 2.05
C CYS A 89 2.22 -6.55 2.68
N LEU A 90 2.55 -7.55 1.86
CA LEU A 90 3.33 -8.70 2.31
C LEU A 90 4.83 -8.50 2.10
N GLY A 91 5.28 -7.38 1.54
CA GLY A 91 6.66 -7.18 1.14
C GLY A 91 7.00 -7.94 -0.15
N VAL A 92 8.24 -8.45 -0.23
CA VAL A 92 8.81 -8.95 -1.49
C VAL A 92 9.76 -10.13 -1.24
N LEU A 93 9.81 -11.06 -2.19
CA LEU A 93 10.86 -12.08 -2.24
C LEU A 93 12.06 -11.52 -3.00
N LEU A 94 13.24 -11.60 -2.41
CA LEU A 94 14.50 -11.14 -2.97
C LEU A 94 15.49 -12.29 -3.09
N CYS A 95 16.56 -12.10 -3.85
CA CYS A 95 17.67 -13.03 -3.92
C CYS A 95 18.80 -12.61 -2.98
N ASP A 96 19.41 -13.59 -2.29
CA ASP A 96 20.57 -13.38 -1.43
C ASP A 96 21.88 -13.02 -2.18
N GLN A 97 21.89 -13.07 -3.51
CA GLN A 97 23.02 -12.65 -4.33
C GLN A 97 22.91 -11.17 -4.65
N GLU A 98 23.91 -10.38 -4.24
CA GLU A 98 23.98 -8.92 -4.41
C GLU A 98 23.70 -8.45 -5.85
N LYS A 99 24.23 -9.18 -6.84
CA LYS A 99 24.09 -8.87 -8.28
C LYS A 99 22.84 -9.45 -8.94
N CYS A 100 21.91 -10.00 -8.15
CA CYS A 100 20.65 -10.50 -8.63
C CYS A 100 19.55 -9.48 -8.33
N ASP A 101 18.86 -9.04 -9.38
CA ASP A 101 17.76 -8.08 -9.34
C ASP A 101 16.39 -8.76 -9.21
N TYR A 102 16.37 -10.06 -8.92
CA TYR A 102 15.13 -10.80 -8.75
C TYR A 102 14.26 -10.19 -7.64
N THR A 103 13.02 -9.87 -8.02
CA THR A 103 11.91 -9.52 -7.12
C THR A 103 10.74 -10.44 -7.42
N GLY A 104 10.23 -11.16 -6.42
CA GLY A 104 9.12 -12.09 -6.58
C GLY A 104 7.99 -11.82 -5.60
N SER A 105 6.76 -12.16 -5.99
CA SER A 105 5.58 -12.07 -5.14
C SER A 105 5.66 -13.11 -4.01
N PRO A 106 5.56 -12.73 -2.72
CA PRO A 106 5.39 -13.68 -1.64
C PRO A 106 4.05 -14.45 -1.79
N PRO A 107 3.99 -15.72 -1.37
CA PRO A 107 2.73 -16.45 -1.24
C PRO A 107 1.74 -15.73 -0.29
N THR A 108 0.45 -15.72 -0.62
CA THR A 108 -0.56 -14.99 0.16
C THR A 108 -1.25 -15.82 1.24
N GLY A 109 -1.24 -17.15 1.09
CA GLY A 109 -1.86 -18.09 2.03
C GLY A 109 -1.24 -18.03 3.42
N ALA A 110 -2.04 -18.35 4.44
CA ALA A 110 -1.54 -18.45 5.82
C ALA A 110 -0.45 -19.53 5.92
N GLY A 111 0.68 -19.22 6.56
CA GLY A 111 1.81 -20.12 6.71
C GLY A 111 2.63 -20.39 5.43
N LYS A 112 2.20 -19.86 4.27
CA LYS A 112 2.80 -20.20 2.98
C LYS A 112 4.11 -19.48 2.69
N ILE A 113 4.37 -18.36 3.36
CA ILE A 113 5.66 -17.68 3.26
C ILE A 113 6.70 -18.51 4.02
N GLU A 114 6.38 -18.92 5.23
CA GLU A 114 7.22 -19.74 6.10
C GLU A 114 7.54 -21.09 5.43
N GLU A 115 6.52 -21.78 4.90
CA GLU A 115 6.70 -23.02 4.13
C GLU A 115 7.67 -22.84 2.96
N LEU A 116 7.56 -21.73 2.21
CA LEU A 116 8.49 -21.43 1.12
C LEU A 116 9.93 -21.24 1.63
N LEU A 117 10.10 -20.50 2.73
CA LEU A 117 11.42 -20.24 3.32
C LEU A 117 12.06 -21.53 3.85
N ASP A 118 11.28 -22.43 4.45
CA ASP A 118 11.73 -23.73 4.95
C ASP A 118 12.24 -24.65 3.83
N THR A 119 11.71 -24.52 2.61
CA THR A 119 12.22 -25.27 1.44
C THR A 119 13.58 -24.77 0.95
N ASN A 120 14.05 -23.61 1.44
CA ASN A 120 15.32 -23.02 1.03
C ASN A 120 15.39 -22.85 -0.50
N ALA A 121 14.29 -22.34 -1.06
CA ALA A 121 14.01 -22.34 -2.49
C ALA A 121 15.08 -21.60 -3.32
N PRO A 122 15.48 -22.16 -4.48
CA PRO A 122 16.44 -21.52 -5.37
C PRO A 122 15.86 -20.27 -6.01
N CYS A 123 16.72 -19.29 -6.29
CA CYS A 123 16.32 -18.07 -6.98
C CYS A 123 15.94 -18.35 -8.44
N PRO A 124 14.73 -17.96 -8.89
CA PRO A 124 14.34 -18.06 -10.30
C PRO A 124 15.10 -17.11 -11.24
N GLY A 125 15.84 -16.15 -10.69
CA GLY A 125 16.57 -15.13 -11.43
C GLY A 125 17.56 -15.71 -12.45
N LYS A 126 17.79 -14.96 -13.54
CA LYS A 126 18.59 -15.39 -14.70
C LYS A 126 18.09 -16.71 -15.30
N ALA A 127 16.77 -16.88 -15.41
CA ALA A 127 16.11 -18.10 -15.89
C ALA A 127 16.58 -19.35 -15.12
N GLY A 128 16.61 -19.26 -13.78
CA GLY A 128 17.05 -20.34 -12.89
C GLY A 128 18.56 -20.57 -12.82
N LYS A 129 19.38 -19.75 -13.51
CA LYS A 129 20.86 -19.87 -13.45
C LYS A 129 21.46 -19.17 -12.24
N CYS A 130 20.69 -18.37 -11.51
CA CYS A 130 21.13 -17.79 -10.26
C CYS A 130 21.40 -18.91 -9.24
N LYS A 131 22.60 -18.91 -8.64
CA LYS A 131 22.97 -19.86 -7.59
C LYS A 131 22.44 -19.44 -6.20
N GLY A 132 21.82 -18.27 -6.14
CA GLY A 132 21.26 -17.72 -4.91
C GLY A 132 19.98 -18.40 -4.51
N LYS A 133 19.53 -18.03 -3.31
CA LYS A 133 18.25 -18.45 -2.75
C LYS A 133 17.34 -17.27 -2.59
N VAL A 134 16.04 -17.55 -2.53
CA VAL A 134 15.06 -16.52 -2.19
C VAL A 134 14.98 -16.35 -0.68
N TYR A 135 14.89 -15.11 -0.23
CA TYR A 135 14.51 -14.75 1.12
C TYR A 135 13.35 -13.76 1.06
N TRP A 136 12.62 -13.66 2.17
CA TRP A 136 11.49 -12.75 2.30
C TRP A 136 11.91 -11.48 3.03
N GLN A 137 11.68 -10.33 2.41
CA GLN A 137 11.70 -9.04 3.08
C GLN A 137 10.25 -8.64 3.39
N ALA A 138 9.86 -8.75 4.65
CA ALA A 138 8.54 -8.38 5.13
C ALA A 138 8.30 -6.86 5.04
N CYS A 139 7.02 -6.47 4.92
CA CYS A 139 6.59 -5.09 4.99
C CYS A 139 5.57 -4.93 6.12
N GLU A 140 5.98 -4.30 7.21
CA GLU A 140 5.17 -4.24 8.45
C GLU A 140 4.65 -2.83 8.75
N ASP A 141 5.33 -1.81 8.23
CA ASP A 141 5.12 -0.41 8.62
C ASP A 141 4.12 0.33 7.73
N THR A 142 3.17 -0.36 7.10
CA THR A 142 2.21 0.27 6.17
C THR A 142 0.77 -0.10 6.46
N SER A 143 -0.12 0.84 6.21
CA SER A 143 -1.57 0.68 6.38
C SER A 143 -2.29 1.31 5.22
N ILE A 144 -3.17 0.54 4.58
CA ILE A 144 -3.87 0.97 3.37
C ILE A 144 -5.34 0.65 3.51
N ARG A 145 -6.18 1.63 3.17
CA ARG A 145 -7.62 1.43 3.08
C ARG A 145 -8.22 2.08 1.85
N PHE A 146 -9.17 1.37 1.29
CA PHE A 146 -10.12 1.87 0.32
C PHE A 146 -11.49 1.96 0.98
N ASP A 147 -12.14 3.11 0.83
CA ASP A 147 -13.53 3.32 1.21
C ASP A 147 -14.33 3.56 -0.07
N PHE A 148 -15.31 2.69 -0.35
CA PHE A 148 -16.19 2.79 -1.50
C PHE A 148 -17.58 3.20 -1.03
N HIS A 149 -18.13 4.26 -1.62
CA HIS A 149 -19.49 4.73 -1.37
C HIS A 149 -20.43 4.31 -2.51
N THR A 150 -21.71 4.09 -2.21
CA THR A 150 -22.74 3.73 -3.20
C THR A 150 -22.99 4.80 -4.27
N SER A 151 -22.58 6.05 -4.05
CA SER A 151 -22.68 7.13 -5.05
C SER A 151 -21.62 7.05 -6.16
N GLY A 152 -20.67 6.11 -6.08
CA GLY A 152 -19.51 6.06 -6.97
C GLY A 152 -18.33 6.92 -6.51
N TRP A 153 -18.47 7.61 -5.37
CA TRP A 153 -17.34 8.27 -4.71
C TRP A 153 -16.49 7.22 -3.96
N ALA A 154 -15.17 7.35 -4.01
CA ALA A 154 -14.28 6.47 -3.25
C ALA A 154 -13.00 7.17 -2.80
N LEU A 155 -12.34 6.59 -1.79
CA LEU A 155 -11.14 7.14 -1.16
C LEU A 155 -10.09 6.06 -0.93
N LEU A 156 -8.88 6.27 -1.46
CA LEU A 156 -7.68 5.57 -1.04
C LEU A 156 -6.98 6.40 0.03
N ARG A 157 -6.60 5.75 1.13
CA ARG A 157 -5.69 6.27 2.15
C ARG A 157 -4.55 5.29 2.37
N HIS A 158 -3.34 5.80 2.32
CA HIS A 158 -2.11 5.11 2.67
C HIS A 158 -1.42 5.86 3.83
N HIS A 159 -0.86 5.09 4.76
CA HIS A 159 0.04 5.58 5.79
C HIS A 159 1.22 4.63 5.94
N GLY A 160 2.41 5.17 6.20
CA GLY A 160 3.61 4.37 6.47
C GLY A 160 4.65 4.42 5.35
N PHE A 161 5.69 3.58 5.42
CA PHE A 161 6.75 3.58 4.41
C PHE A 161 7.07 2.17 3.90
N HIS A 162 6.90 1.97 2.59
CA HIS A 162 7.34 0.76 1.91
C HIS A 162 8.86 0.81 1.68
N ASP A 163 9.61 0.25 2.63
CA ASP A 163 11.08 0.17 2.58
C ASP A 163 11.57 -1.12 1.90
N HIS A 164 11.04 -1.42 0.73
CA HIS A 164 11.44 -2.60 -0.03
C HIS A 164 11.32 -2.35 -1.53
N ARG A 165 11.98 -3.22 -2.31
CA ARG A 165 11.87 -3.15 -3.78
C ARG A 165 10.44 -3.46 -4.22
N TRP A 166 10.00 -2.78 -5.26
CA TRP A 166 8.73 -3.07 -5.91
C TRP A 166 8.84 -4.26 -6.85
N LEU A 167 7.75 -5.00 -7.00
CA LEU A 167 7.68 -6.13 -7.90
C LEU A 167 7.72 -5.67 -9.35
N GLY A 168 8.66 -6.21 -10.13
CA GLY A 168 8.72 -5.94 -11.57
C GLY A 168 9.10 -4.51 -11.93
N ILE A 169 9.63 -3.74 -10.96
CA ILE A 169 10.19 -2.40 -11.22
C ILE A 169 11.71 -2.45 -11.00
N PRO A 170 12.51 -1.87 -11.91
CA PRO A 170 13.96 -1.83 -11.78
C PRO A 170 14.48 -1.27 -10.45
N HIS A 171 15.72 -1.63 -10.11
CA HIS A 171 16.37 -1.29 -8.83
C HIS A 171 16.48 0.21 -8.51
N HIS A 172 16.50 1.09 -9.52
CA HIS A 172 16.69 2.53 -9.33
C HIS A 172 15.45 3.29 -8.84
N THR A 173 14.30 2.62 -8.71
CA THR A 173 13.04 3.21 -8.21
C THR A 173 12.67 2.75 -6.81
N VAL A 174 13.66 2.27 -6.04
CA VAL A 174 13.44 1.94 -4.62
C VAL A 174 13.28 3.24 -3.84
N PRO A 175 12.21 3.40 -3.04
CA PRO A 175 12.06 4.52 -2.13
C PRO A 175 13.27 4.64 -1.20
N SER A 176 13.87 5.82 -1.09
CA SER A 176 14.96 6.05 -0.14
C SER A 176 14.41 6.65 1.15
N ARG A 177 14.81 6.12 2.32
CA ARG A 177 14.66 6.85 3.60
C ARG A 177 15.51 8.12 3.51
N GLN A 178 14.85 9.27 3.40
CA GLN A 178 15.46 10.58 3.64
C GLN A 178 15.46 10.85 5.14
#